data_AF-A0A2D7M278-F1
#
_entry.id   AF-A0A2D7M278-F1
#
_cell.length_a   1.000
_cell.length_b   1.000
_cell.length_c   1.000
_cell.angle_alpha   90.00
_cell.angle_beta   90.00
_cell.angle_gamma   90.00
#
_symmetry.space_group_name_H-M   'P 1'
#
loop_
_entity.id
_entity.type
_entity.pdbx_description
1 polymer ?
#
loop_
_entity_poly.entity_id
_entity_poly.type
_entity_poly.pdbx_seq_one_letter_code
_entity_poly.pdbx_strand_id
1 'polypeptide(L)' 'MNKDFNAIEQERKNLANMPDQKKHQIISFIKSGIRILGYCFIPFNLVAATVILVISEIIGIVEEMV' A
#
# COMPACT_ATOMS: atom_id res chain seq x y z
N MET A 1 39.93 -10.69 1.05
CA MET A 1 39.52 -9.44 0.40
C MET A 1 38.68 -9.73 -0.85
N ASN A 2 37.52 -10.38 -0.69
CA ASN A 2 36.65 -10.72 -1.83
C ASN A 2 35.19 -11.00 -1.41
N LYS A 3 34.97 -11.55 -0.21
CA LYS A 3 33.61 -11.75 0.35
C LYS A 3 32.91 -10.44 0.72
N ASP A 4 33.64 -9.52 1.36
CA ASP A 4 33.03 -8.28 1.89
C ASP A 4 32.60 -7.33 0.76
N PHE A 5 33.37 -7.29 -0.33
CA PHE A 5 33.04 -6.49 -1.50
C PHE A 5 31.80 -7.02 -2.23
N ASN A 6 31.68 -8.35 -2.36
CA ASN A 6 30.53 -8.99 -2.97
C ASN A 6 29.25 -8.81 -2.13
N ALA A 7 29.38 -8.82 -0.80
CA ALA A 7 28.28 -8.55 0.13
C ALA A 7 27.76 -7.11 0.00
N ILE A 8 28.66 -6.12 -0.07
CA ILE A 8 28.29 -4.71 -0.27
C ILE A 8 27.58 -4.50 -1.62
N GLU A 9 28.02 -5.19 -2.68
CA GLU A 9 27.38 -5.07 -3.99
C GLU A 9 25.99 -5.74 -4.04
N GLN A 10 25.83 -6.88 -3.37
CA GLN A 10 24.54 -7.53 -3.15
C GLN A 10 23.58 -6.61 -2.38
N GLU A 11 24.05 -5.96 -1.32
CA GLU A 11 23.25 -5.04 -0.50
C GLU A 11 22.78 -3.82 -1.32
N ARG A 12 23.67 -3.25 -2.15
CA ARG A 12 23.32 -2.15 -3.07
C ARG A 12 22.29 -2.56 -4.12
N LYS A 13 22.36 -3.78 -4.66
CA LYS A 13 21.36 -4.31 -5.60
C LYS A 13 20.00 -4.50 -4.94
N ASN A 14 19.97 -4.94 -3.69
CA ASN A 14 18.74 -5.07 -2.91
C ASN A 14 18.09 -3.70 -2.62
N LEU A 15 18.90 -2.69 -2.30
CA LEU A 15 18.43 -1.30 -2.12
C LEU A 15 17.90 -0.69 -3.42
N ALA A 16 18.50 -1.02 -4.57
CA ALA A 16 18.03 -0.54 -5.88
C ALA A 16 16.69 -1.15 -6.31
N ASN A 17 16.39 -2.37 -5.85
CA ASN A 17 15.11 -3.05 -6.10
C ASN A 17 14.07 -2.81 -4.99
N MET A 18 14.36 -1.93 -4.03
CA MET A 18 13.38 -1.59 -3.00
C MET A 18 12.19 -0.87 -3.66
N PRO A 19 10.95 -1.39 -3.55
CA PRO A 19 9.78 -0.72 -4.10
C PRO A 19 9.66 0.69 -3.49
N ASP A 20 9.09 1.61 -4.27
CA ASP A 20 8.96 3.02 -3.90
C ASP A 20 8.16 3.18 -2.59
N GLN A 21 8.84 3.19 -1.44
CA GLN A 21 8.20 3.22 -0.12
C GLN A 21 7.28 4.43 0.06
N LYS A 22 7.58 5.55 -0.62
CA LYS A 22 6.73 6.74 -0.61
C LYS A 22 5.37 6.51 -1.28
N LYS A 23 5.35 5.79 -2.41
CA LYS A 23 4.10 5.45 -3.11
C LYS A 23 3.26 4.53 -2.24
N HIS A 24 3.90 3.52 -1.64
CA HIS A 24 3.24 2.58 -0.77
C HIS A 24 2.62 3.29 0.46
N GLN A 25 3.36 4.22 1.06
CA GLN A 25 2.87 5.00 2.20
C GLN A 25 1.66 5.86 1.83
N ILE A 26 1.69 6.54 0.69
CA ILE A 26 0.57 7.37 0.21
C ILE A 26 -0.68 6.53 -0.01
N ILE A 27 -0.54 5.36 -0.63
CA ILE A 27 -1.68 4.48 -0.93
C ILE A 27 -2.26 3.89 0.36
N SER A 28 -1.42 3.55 1.33
CA SER A 28 -1.84 3.14 2.68
C SER A 28 -2.70 4.21 3.37
N PHE A 29 -2.33 5.49 3.24
CA PHE A 29 -3.11 6.61 3.76
C PHE A 29 -4.45 6.77 3.03
N ILE A 30 -4.45 6.65 1.70
CA ILE A 30 -5.69 6.73 0.90
C ILE A 30 -6.65 5.61 1.28
N LYS A 31 -6.18 4.37 1.45
CA LYS A 31 -6.97 3.22 1.91
C LYS A 31 -7.70 3.54 3.21
N SER A 32 -6.96 4.06 4.20
CA SER A 32 -7.52 4.50 5.48
C SER A 32 -8.55 5.63 5.32
N GLY A 33 -8.26 6.64 4.50
CA GLY A 33 -9.17 7.76 4.23
C GLY A 33 -10.50 7.31 3.59
N ILE A 34 -10.46 6.43 2.59
CA ILE A 34 -11.66 5.88 1.95
C ILE A 34 -12.48 5.07 2.97
N ARG A 35 -11.83 4.37 3.89
CA ARG A 35 -12.51 3.61 4.95
C ARG A 35 -13.30 4.51 5.88
N ILE A 36 -12.70 5.63 6.29
CA ILE A 36 -13.38 6.66 7.10
C ILE A 36 -14.58 7.22 6.34
N LEU A 37 -14.42 7.54 5.05
CA LEU A 37 -15.53 8.02 4.21
C LEU A 37 -16.67 6.99 4.09
N GLY A 38 -16.34 5.71 3.92
CA GLY A 38 -17.32 4.63 3.91
C GLY A 38 -18.11 4.55 5.21
N TYR A 39 -17.44 4.68 6.36
CA TYR A 39 -18.11 4.71 7.67
C TYR A 39 -18.98 5.94 7.88
N CYS A 40 -18.56 7.11 7.39
CA CYS A 40 -19.41 8.31 7.40
C CYS A 40 -20.66 8.16 6.53
N PHE A 41 -20.64 7.28 5.51
CA PHE A 41 -21.76 7.01 4.61
C PHE A 41 -22.76 5.97 5.15
N ILE A 42 -22.39 5.15 6.15
CA ILE A 42 -23.26 4.17 6.80
C ILE A 42 -24.64 4.75 7.20
N PRO A 43 -24.74 5.91 7.88
CA PRO A 43 -26.04 6.44 8.29
C PRO A 43 -26.93 6.91 7.14
N PHE A 44 -26.38 7.12 5.94
CA PHE A 44 -27.13 7.59 4.77
C PHE A 44 -27.55 6.45 3.85
N ASN A 45 -26.62 5.55 3.52
CA ASN A 45 -26.87 4.43 2.62
C ASN A 45 -25.87 3.30 2.86
N LEU A 46 -26.38 2.21 3.46
CA LEU A 46 -25.58 1.05 3.81
C LEU A 46 -24.93 0.39 2.58
N VAL A 47 -25.66 0.28 1.47
CA VAL A 47 -25.17 -0.36 0.25
C VAL A 47 -24.03 0.45 -0.35
N ALA A 48 -24.19 1.77 -0.43
CA ALA A 48 -23.13 2.66 -0.91
C ALA A 48 -21.89 2.60 0.00
N ALA A 49 -22.08 2.60 1.32
CA ALA A 49 -21.00 2.46 2.28
C ALA A 49 -20.23 1.14 2.09
N THR A 50 -20.94 0.02 1.94
CA THR A 50 -20.31 -1.29 1.71
C THR A 50 -19.51 -1.31 0.40
N VAL A 51 -20.05 -0.77 -0.69
CA VAL A 51 -19.33 -0.70 -1.97
C VAL A 51 -18.03 0.12 -1.82
N ILE A 52 -18.09 1.28 -1.15
CA ILE A 52 -16.91 2.13 -0.89
C ILE A 52 -15.86 1.37 -0.05
N LEU A 53 -16.29 0.67 0.99
CA LEU A 53 -15.39 -0.10 1.87
C LEU A 53 -14.74 -1.28 1.14
N VAL A 54 -15.48 -1.98 0.28
CA VAL A 54 -14.94 -3.10 -0.52
C VAL A 54 -13.91 -2.59 -1.54
N ILE A 55 -14.19 -1.46 -2.20
CA ILE A 55 -13.23 -0.85 -3.13
C ILE A 55 -11.94 -0.42 -2.41
N SER A 56 -12.04 0.10 -1.18
CA SER A 56 -10.88 0.44 -0.35
C SER A 56 -9.94 -0.76 -0.17
N GLU A 57 -10.48 -1.95 0.09
CA GLU A 57 -9.65 -3.15 0.27
C GLU A 57 -9.10 -3.71 -1.03
N ILE A 58 -9.85 -3.63 -2.13
CA ILE A 58 -9.33 -4.04 -3.45
C ILE A 58 -8.14 -3.17 -3.85
N ILE A 59 -8.22 -1.84 -3.69
CA ILE A 59 -7.10 -0.93 -3.93
C ILE A 59 -5.89 -1.34 -3.08
N GLY A 60 -6.16 -1.75 -1.85
CA GLY A 60 -5.12 -2.21 -0.94
C GLY A 60 -4.41 -3.48 -1.35
N ILE A 61 -5.16 -4.48 -1.81
CA ILE A 61 -4.59 -5.76 -2.27
C ILE A 61 -3.78 -5.53 -3.56
N VAL A 62 -4.29 -4.70 -4.48
CA VAL A 62 -3.61 -4.42 -5.75
C VAL A 62 -2.28 -3.68 -5.52
N GLU A 63 -2.23 -2.75 -4.58
CA GLU A 63 -0.98 -2.06 -4.24
C GLU A 63 0.02 -2.95 -3.51
N GLU A 64 -0.44 -3.81 -2.60
CA GLU A 64 0.44 -4.75 -1.90
C GLU A 64 1.03 -5.83 -2.84
N MET A 65 0.39 -6.04 -4.00
CA MET A 65 0.87 -6.92 -5.08
C MET A 65 1.81 -6.23 -6.09
N VAL A 66 2.06 -4.91 -5.98
CA VAL A 66 2.95 -4.10 -6.84
C VAL A 66 4.30 -3.88 -6.17
#